data_AF-A0A1W9Z5I5-F1
#
_entry.id   AF-A0A1W9Z5I5-F1
#
_cell.length_a   1.000
_cell.length_b   1.000
_cell.length_c   1.000
_cell.angle_alpha   90.00
_cell.angle_beta   90.00
_cell.angle_gamma   90.00
#
_symmetry.space_group_name_H-M   'P 1'
#
loop_
_entity.id
_entity.type
_entity.pdbx_description
1 polymer ?
#
loop_
_entity_poly.entity_id
_entity_poly.type
_entity_poly.pdbx_seq_one_letter_code
_entity_poly.pdbx_strand_id
1 'polypeptide(L)'
;MAAAALAGVVGRLLSGAVAASYELDVSGRSHWLRRLLPAKAGVSVTGRIALSGDPSSGDAKSDKTLVLVAHHDAAHNGIVWHRRTVALNRMLSERTGETMPTHLPALMAMAANILPMRSIRVSAQFFLGVVALAAIQSMRSYTTPGASDNATGVAAALEVADRLRSRHLPDMEVVLVFPGGEEVGNTGMRAWAHRYAKQFDPARTLVVGLDSLGSGGHLVVARREGLSGRMDPHDVQFASRVATSAGITLKTVSFPNVCDTTIARNKGLRAISLLSYESGWIRNLHLSTDTIENVRWNTVRDAVNLTERLALAWADRCPDE
;
A
#
# COMPACT_ATOMS: atom_id res chain seq x y z
N MET A 1 -24.41 0.31 -10.89
CA MET A 1 -25.85 -0.02 -10.92
C MET A 1 -26.60 0.80 -11.97
N ALA A 2 -26.56 2.15 -11.94
CA ALA A 2 -27.23 2.99 -12.92
C ALA A 2 -26.91 2.66 -14.40
N ALA A 3 -25.62 2.46 -14.73
CA ALA A 3 -25.21 2.05 -16.09
C ALA A 3 -25.87 0.75 -16.58
N ALA A 4 -26.10 -0.21 -15.67
CA ALA A 4 -26.69 -1.50 -15.99
C ALA A 4 -28.23 -1.45 -16.12
N ALA A 5 -28.86 -0.35 -15.67
CA ALA A 5 -30.30 -0.12 -15.86
C ALA A 5 -30.62 0.37 -17.29
N LEU A 6 -29.63 0.85 -18.03
CA LEU A 6 -29.79 1.27 -19.43
C LEU A 6 -29.88 0.04 -20.35
N ALA A 7 -30.76 0.11 -21.34
CA ALA A 7 -31.01 -1.00 -22.26
C ALA A 7 -29.92 -1.15 -23.33
N GLY A 8 -29.82 -2.37 -23.88
CA GLY A 8 -29.10 -2.64 -25.12
C GLY A 8 -27.58 -2.50 -25.04
N VAL A 9 -26.96 -2.05 -26.13
CA VAL A 9 -25.50 -1.91 -26.27
C VAL A 9 -24.96 -0.80 -25.36
N VAL A 10 -25.70 0.30 -25.22
CA VAL A 10 -25.28 1.48 -24.44
C VAL A 10 -25.04 1.13 -22.97
N GLY A 11 -26.00 0.46 -22.32
CA GLY A 11 -25.84 0.05 -20.91
C GLY A 11 -24.68 -0.92 -20.69
N ARG A 12 -24.41 -1.80 -21.65
CA ARG A 12 -23.27 -2.73 -21.61
C ARG A 12 -21.93 -2.01 -21.75
N LEU A 13 -21.81 -1.06 -22.68
CA LEU A 13 -20.61 -0.25 -22.85
C LEU A 13 -20.31 0.60 -21.60
N LEU A 14 -21.35 1.24 -21.04
CA LEU A 14 -21.20 2.01 -19.80
C LEU A 14 -20.83 1.12 -18.61
N SER A 15 -21.38 -0.08 -18.51
CA SER A 15 -20.97 -1.05 -17.47
C SER A 15 -19.50 -1.47 -17.62
N GLY A 16 -19.02 -1.65 -18.85
CA GLY A 16 -17.61 -1.88 -19.14
C GLY A 16 -16.72 -0.71 -18.73
N ALA A 17 -17.12 0.52 -19.04
CA ALA A 17 -16.41 1.73 -18.63
C ALA A 17 -16.35 1.88 -17.10
N VAL A 18 -17.43 1.55 -16.39
CA VAL A 18 -17.48 1.56 -14.92
C VAL A 18 -16.55 0.48 -14.34
N ALA A 19 -16.56 -0.75 -14.87
CA ALA A 19 -15.67 -1.81 -14.40
C ALA A 19 -14.19 -1.44 -14.62
N ALA A 20 -13.86 -0.92 -15.81
CA ALA A 20 -12.51 -0.43 -16.11
C ALA A 20 -12.11 0.73 -15.19
N SER A 21 -13.03 1.66 -14.93
CA SER A 21 -12.77 2.75 -14.00
C SER A 21 -12.54 2.26 -12.57
N TYR A 22 -13.29 1.25 -12.12
CA TYR A 22 -13.15 0.72 -10.76
C TYR A 22 -11.78 0.07 -10.56
N GLU A 23 -11.31 -0.74 -11.52
CA GLU A 23 -9.95 -1.29 -11.47
C GLU A 23 -8.89 -0.20 -11.50
N LEU A 24 -9.05 0.82 -12.36
CA LEU A 24 -8.11 1.93 -12.43
C LEU A 24 -8.07 2.78 -11.15
N ASP A 25 -9.20 2.86 -10.44
CA ASP A 25 -9.32 3.55 -9.16
C ASP A 25 -8.55 2.79 -8.08
N VAL A 26 -8.93 1.52 -7.86
CA VAL A 26 -8.32 0.66 -6.84
C VAL A 26 -6.83 0.45 -7.09
N SER A 27 -6.41 0.26 -8.34
CA SER A 27 -4.98 0.12 -8.70
C SER A 27 -4.15 1.39 -8.57
N GLY A 28 -4.79 2.52 -8.26
CA GLY A 28 -4.07 3.79 -8.12
C GLY A 28 -3.59 4.37 -9.46
N ARG A 29 -4.09 3.88 -10.60
CA ARG A 29 -3.69 4.35 -11.94
C ARG A 29 -4.48 5.58 -12.38
N SER A 30 -5.80 5.61 -12.21
CA SER A 30 -6.65 6.75 -12.61
C SER A 30 -7.88 6.91 -11.72
N HIS A 31 -8.23 8.16 -11.38
CA HIS A 31 -9.40 8.54 -10.57
C HIS A 31 -10.46 9.31 -11.39
N TRP A 32 -10.53 9.09 -12.71
CA TRP A 32 -11.40 9.87 -13.60
C TRP A 32 -12.89 9.89 -13.22
N LEU A 33 -13.56 8.74 -13.01
CA LEU A 33 -14.96 8.74 -12.51
C LEU A 33 -15.06 9.16 -11.05
N ARG A 34 -14.03 8.90 -10.24
CA ARG A 34 -13.98 9.30 -8.84
C ARG A 34 -14.08 10.81 -8.64
N ARG A 35 -13.61 11.60 -9.60
CA ARG A 35 -13.74 13.08 -9.60
C ARG A 35 -15.20 13.56 -9.56
N LEU A 36 -16.16 12.70 -9.91
CA LEU A 36 -17.59 13.01 -9.85
C LEU A 36 -18.18 12.77 -8.45
N LEU A 37 -17.43 12.13 -7.55
CA LEU A 37 -17.88 11.81 -6.20
C LEU A 37 -17.50 12.94 -5.22
N PRO A 38 -18.26 13.11 -4.13
CA PRO A 38 -17.89 14.05 -3.07
C PRO A 38 -16.50 13.75 -2.51
N ALA A 39 -15.73 14.80 -2.26
CA ALA A 39 -14.40 14.71 -1.67
C ALA A 39 -14.27 15.67 -0.49
N LYS A 40 -13.35 15.35 0.42
CA LYS A 40 -12.92 16.22 1.52
C LYS A 40 -11.42 16.48 1.40
N ALA A 41 -10.96 17.58 1.98
CA ALA A 41 -9.54 17.85 2.09
C ALA A 41 -8.87 16.81 3.00
N GLY A 42 -7.70 16.32 2.58
CA GLY A 42 -6.81 15.49 3.37
C GLY A 42 -5.44 16.17 3.48
N VAL A 43 -4.63 15.74 4.43
CA VAL A 43 -3.27 16.25 4.65
C VAL A 43 -2.28 15.13 4.40
N SER A 44 -1.12 15.46 3.85
CA SER A 44 0.03 14.56 3.79
C SER A 44 1.25 15.33 4.24
N VAL A 45 2.12 14.69 5.01
CA VAL A 45 3.33 15.32 5.54
C VAL A 45 4.53 14.80 4.75
N THR A 46 5.47 15.68 4.43
CA THR A 46 6.72 15.29 3.76
C THR A 46 7.88 16.04 4.39
N GLY A 47 8.96 15.33 4.66
CA GLY A 47 10.22 15.89 5.16
C GLY A 47 11.39 15.39 4.31
N ARG A 48 12.46 16.18 4.22
CA ARG A 48 13.71 15.80 3.56
C ARG A 48 14.85 15.98 4.54
N ILE A 49 15.75 15.00 4.59
CA ILE A 49 16.91 14.95 5.48
C ILE A 49 18.13 14.67 4.60
N ALA A 50 19.02 15.65 4.50
CA ALA A 50 20.35 15.44 3.93
C ALA A 50 21.22 14.71 4.98
N LEU A 51 21.87 13.62 4.58
CA LEU A 51 22.72 12.83 5.47
C LEU A 51 24.19 13.29 5.50
N SER A 52 24.56 14.26 4.66
CA SER A 52 25.67 15.19 4.90
C SER A 52 25.56 16.41 3.98
N GLY A 53 26.20 17.52 4.38
CA GLY A 53 26.18 18.80 3.69
C GLY A 53 25.59 19.90 4.58
N ASP A 54 26.24 21.06 4.61
CA ASP A 54 25.65 22.24 5.24
C ASP A 54 24.31 22.55 4.55
N PRO A 55 23.17 22.59 5.27
CA PRO A 55 21.87 22.95 4.70
C PRO A 55 21.90 24.31 3.98
N SER A 56 22.88 25.18 4.29
CA SER A 56 23.10 26.48 3.61
C SER A 56 23.75 26.36 2.23
N SER A 57 24.46 25.26 1.93
CA SER A 57 25.06 25.04 0.62
C SER A 57 24.04 24.39 -0.30
N GLY A 58 23.21 25.20 -0.95
CA GLY A 58 22.11 24.77 -1.83
C GLY A 58 22.51 23.94 -3.07
N ASP A 59 23.71 23.35 -3.12
CA ASP A 59 24.32 22.75 -4.32
C ASP A 59 24.84 21.30 -4.14
N ALA A 60 24.78 20.69 -2.95
CA ALA A 60 25.13 19.27 -2.81
C ALA A 60 23.96 18.38 -3.27
N LYS A 61 23.87 18.13 -4.58
CA LYS A 61 22.87 17.23 -5.16
C LYS A 61 23.24 15.79 -4.78
N SER A 62 22.58 15.24 -3.76
CA SER A 62 22.72 13.84 -3.35
C SER A 62 22.53 12.90 -4.55
N ASP A 63 23.46 11.96 -4.72
CA ASP A 63 23.50 11.02 -5.86
C ASP A 63 22.36 10.00 -5.80
N LYS A 64 21.92 9.65 -4.58
CA LYS A 64 20.89 8.64 -4.29
C LYS A 64 19.82 9.17 -3.34
N THR A 65 18.63 8.59 -3.44
CA THR A 65 17.49 8.93 -2.58
C THR A 65 16.86 7.66 -2.01
N LEU A 66 16.60 7.68 -0.70
CA LEU A 66 15.72 6.74 -0.01
C LEU A 66 14.42 7.46 0.36
N VAL A 67 13.29 6.99 -0.16
CA VAL A 67 11.96 7.50 0.20
C VAL A 67 11.31 6.51 1.16
N LEU A 68 11.09 6.91 2.41
CA LEU A 68 10.35 6.13 3.39
C LEU A 68 8.89 6.56 3.38
N VAL A 69 7.99 5.61 3.17
CA VAL A 69 6.56 5.86 3.06
C VAL A 69 5.83 5.11 4.16
N ALA A 70 5.04 5.82 4.96
CA ALA A 70 4.12 5.23 5.91
C ALA A 70 2.89 6.12 6.04
N HIS A 71 1.69 5.62 5.73
CA HIS A 71 0.50 6.43 5.87
C HIS A 71 0.21 6.77 7.34
N HIS A 72 -0.40 7.93 7.59
CA HIS A 72 -0.70 8.44 8.93
C HIS A 72 -2.19 8.49 9.26
N ASP A 73 -3.05 8.07 8.31
CA ASP A 73 -4.48 7.97 8.54
C ASP A 73 -4.86 6.62 9.18
N ALA A 74 -6.14 6.45 9.49
CA ALA A 74 -6.66 5.25 10.12
C ALA A 74 -7.96 4.82 9.44
N ALA A 75 -8.12 3.51 9.28
CA ALA A 75 -9.28 2.91 8.67
C ALA A 75 -10.58 3.12 9.47
N HIS A 76 -11.70 2.91 8.79
CA HIS A 76 -12.94 2.57 9.47
C HIS A 76 -13.04 1.04 9.63
N ASN A 77 -13.60 0.59 10.75
CA ASN A 77 -13.99 -0.82 10.91
C ASN A 77 -15.13 -1.17 9.93
N GLY A 78 -15.46 -2.44 9.77
CA GLY A 78 -16.54 -2.94 8.94
C GLY A 78 -16.64 -4.46 9.02
N ILE A 79 -17.81 -5.00 8.65
CA ILE A 79 -18.01 -6.45 8.54
C ILE A 79 -17.06 -7.10 7.53
N VAL A 80 -16.54 -6.31 6.59
CA VAL A 80 -15.53 -6.71 5.61
C VAL A 80 -14.21 -7.15 6.26
N TRP A 81 -13.91 -6.66 7.47
CA TRP A 81 -12.70 -6.98 8.24
C TRP A 81 -12.93 -8.07 9.29
N HIS A 82 -14.18 -8.54 9.44
CA HIS A 82 -14.49 -9.60 10.39
C HIS A 82 -13.71 -10.89 10.08
N ARG A 83 -13.29 -11.62 11.11
CA ARG A 83 -12.43 -12.83 11.00
C ARG A 83 -12.94 -13.85 9.97
N ARG A 84 -14.27 -14.03 9.88
CA ARG A 84 -14.89 -14.95 8.91
C ARG A 84 -14.81 -14.45 7.47
N THR A 85 -14.87 -13.14 7.25
CA THR A 85 -14.80 -12.52 5.92
C THR A 85 -13.40 -12.65 5.33
N VAL A 86 -12.37 -12.46 6.16
CA VAL A 86 -10.97 -12.58 5.73
C VAL A 86 -10.41 -14.02 5.82
N ALA A 87 -11.19 -14.97 6.34
CA ALA A 87 -10.71 -16.32 6.66
C ALA A 87 -10.12 -17.06 5.45
N LEU A 88 -10.75 -16.93 4.28
CA LEU A 88 -10.29 -17.58 3.05
C LEU A 88 -8.92 -17.03 2.63
N ASN A 89 -8.76 -15.70 2.63
CA ASN A 89 -7.50 -15.06 2.29
C ASN A 89 -6.40 -15.38 3.31
N ARG A 90 -6.73 -15.38 4.60
CA ARG A 90 -5.82 -15.80 5.67
C ARG A 90 -5.31 -17.23 5.45
N MET A 91 -6.23 -18.18 5.22
CA MET A 91 -5.88 -19.57 4.97
C MET A 91 -5.03 -19.74 3.70
N LEU A 92 -5.39 -19.05 2.61
CA LEU A 92 -4.64 -19.11 1.36
C LEU A 92 -3.21 -18.58 1.56
N SER A 93 -3.08 -17.40 2.16
CA SER A 93 -1.78 -16.78 2.39
C SER A 93 -0.90 -17.58 3.34
N GLU A 94 -1.48 -18.19 4.37
CA GLU A 94 -0.73 -19.04 5.30
C GLU A 94 -0.15 -20.28 4.61
N ARG A 95 -0.89 -20.85 3.65
CA ARG A 95 -0.48 -22.07 2.93
C ARG A 95 0.46 -21.80 1.75
N THR A 96 0.25 -20.70 1.02
CA THR A 96 0.90 -20.48 -0.28
C THR A 96 1.63 -19.15 -0.40
N GLY A 97 1.46 -18.23 0.56
CA GLY A 97 1.89 -16.84 0.42
C GLY A 97 1.11 -16.06 -0.65
N GLU A 98 -0.05 -16.57 -1.09
CA GLU A 98 -0.93 -15.86 -2.04
C GLU A 98 -2.22 -15.37 -1.36
N THR A 99 -2.74 -14.25 -1.83
CA THR A 99 -4.06 -13.73 -1.45
C THR A 99 -4.91 -13.43 -2.70
N MET A 100 -6.22 -13.56 -2.57
CA MET A 100 -7.18 -13.10 -3.58
C MET A 100 -7.40 -11.59 -3.41
N PRO A 101 -7.25 -10.78 -4.47
CA PRO A 101 -7.50 -9.34 -4.38
C PRO A 101 -8.92 -9.06 -3.86
N THR A 102 -9.04 -8.22 -2.84
CA THR A 102 -10.33 -7.96 -2.15
C THR A 102 -11.39 -7.36 -3.07
N HIS A 103 -10.98 -6.56 -4.03
CA HIS A 103 -11.84 -5.89 -5.01
C HIS A 103 -12.25 -6.80 -6.18
N LEU A 104 -11.61 -7.96 -6.36
CA LEU A 104 -11.85 -8.84 -7.52
C LEU A 104 -13.32 -9.30 -7.61
N PRO A 105 -14.00 -9.74 -6.53
CA PRO A 105 -15.42 -10.12 -6.62
C PRO A 105 -16.32 -8.95 -7.07
N ALA A 106 -16.08 -7.74 -6.58
CA ALA A 106 -16.82 -6.55 -6.99
C ALA A 106 -16.56 -6.22 -8.46
N LEU A 107 -15.29 -6.27 -8.90
CA LEU A 107 -14.90 -6.07 -10.30
C LEU A 107 -15.57 -7.08 -11.23
N MET A 108 -15.57 -8.37 -10.86
CA MET A 108 -16.22 -9.42 -11.63
C MET A 108 -17.73 -9.21 -11.73
N ALA A 109 -18.38 -8.80 -10.64
CA ALA A 109 -19.80 -8.45 -10.68
C ALA A 109 -20.07 -7.21 -11.55
N MET A 110 -19.20 -6.19 -11.54
CA MET A 110 -19.31 -5.07 -12.47
C MET A 110 -19.16 -5.53 -13.92
N ALA A 111 -18.13 -6.33 -14.24
CA ALA A 111 -17.87 -6.85 -15.57
C ALA A 111 -19.00 -7.78 -16.07
N ALA A 112 -19.64 -8.54 -15.19
CA ALA A 112 -20.77 -9.41 -15.52
C ALA A 112 -21.97 -8.64 -16.13
N ASN A 113 -22.06 -7.32 -15.89
CA ASN A 113 -23.09 -6.46 -16.49
C ASN A 113 -22.87 -6.17 -17.98
N ILE A 114 -21.70 -6.50 -18.53
CA ILE A 114 -21.42 -6.42 -19.97
C ILE A 114 -22.10 -7.58 -20.71
N LEU A 115 -22.39 -8.68 -20.04
CA LEU A 115 -22.96 -9.87 -20.65
C LEU A 115 -24.43 -9.66 -21.08
N PRO A 116 -24.87 -10.28 -22.19
CA PRO A 116 -26.25 -10.12 -22.67
C PRO A 116 -27.28 -10.82 -21.77
N MET A 117 -26.85 -11.78 -20.94
CA MET A 117 -27.71 -12.63 -20.13
C MET A 117 -28.34 -11.89 -18.95
N ARG A 118 -29.67 -11.73 -18.97
CA ARG A 118 -30.43 -11.01 -17.94
C ARG A 118 -30.25 -11.61 -16.53
N SER A 119 -30.28 -12.93 -16.40
CA SER A 119 -30.11 -13.61 -15.11
C SER A 119 -28.78 -13.28 -14.44
N ILE A 120 -27.67 -13.33 -15.20
CA ILE A 120 -26.34 -12.97 -14.71
C ILE A 120 -26.31 -11.51 -14.25
N ARG A 121 -26.88 -10.58 -15.03
CA ARG A 121 -26.92 -9.16 -14.64
C ARG A 121 -27.71 -8.93 -13.36
N VAL A 122 -28.87 -9.56 -13.21
CA VAL A 122 -29.69 -9.45 -11.99
C VAL A 122 -28.93 -9.94 -10.77
N SER A 123 -28.30 -11.12 -10.85
CA SER A 123 -27.47 -11.66 -9.77
C SER A 123 -26.27 -10.76 -9.44
N ALA A 124 -25.61 -10.23 -10.48
CA ALA A 124 -24.49 -9.31 -10.31
C ALA A 124 -24.91 -7.99 -9.67
N GLN A 125 -26.05 -7.41 -10.05
CA GLN A 125 -26.59 -6.21 -9.42
C GLN A 125 -26.98 -6.45 -7.96
N PHE A 126 -27.60 -7.59 -7.66
CA PHE A 126 -27.91 -7.97 -6.28
C PHE A 126 -26.63 -8.05 -5.43
N PHE A 127 -25.61 -8.74 -5.93
CA PHE A 127 -24.32 -8.83 -5.26
C PHE A 127 -23.66 -7.45 -5.07
N LEU A 128 -23.66 -6.60 -6.10
CA LEU A 128 -23.15 -5.22 -5.99
C LEU A 128 -23.92 -4.39 -4.95
N GLY A 129 -25.24 -4.63 -4.82
CA GLY A 129 -26.05 -4.04 -3.76
C GLY A 129 -25.57 -4.46 -2.37
N VAL A 130 -25.29 -5.76 -2.17
CA VAL A 130 -24.73 -6.28 -0.90
C VAL A 130 -23.35 -5.67 -0.61
N VAL A 131 -22.45 -5.62 -1.60
CA VAL A 131 -21.13 -4.99 -1.47
C VAL A 131 -21.26 -3.50 -1.13
N ALA A 132 -22.18 -2.78 -1.78
CA ALA A 132 -22.42 -1.37 -1.50
C ALA A 132 -22.94 -1.16 -0.07
N LEU A 133 -23.84 -2.01 0.43
CA LEU A 133 -24.30 -1.97 1.81
C LEU A 133 -23.17 -2.23 2.80
N ALA A 134 -22.30 -3.22 2.54
CA ALA A 134 -21.14 -3.49 3.37
C ALA A 134 -20.14 -2.32 3.37
N ALA A 135 -19.90 -1.68 2.23
CA ALA A 135 -19.07 -0.49 2.13
C ALA A 135 -19.67 0.71 2.88
N ILE A 136 -20.98 0.95 2.75
CA ILE A 136 -21.70 2.00 3.50
C ILE A 136 -21.63 1.72 5.01
N GLN A 137 -21.81 0.48 5.43
CA GLN A 137 -21.67 0.08 6.82
C GLN A 137 -20.26 0.38 7.33
N SER A 138 -19.22 0.01 6.57
CA SER A 138 -17.82 0.31 6.90
C SER A 138 -17.58 1.81 7.04
N MET A 139 -17.99 2.60 6.04
CA MET A 139 -17.84 4.07 6.06
C MET A 139 -18.58 4.77 7.20
N ARG A 140 -19.58 4.12 7.81
CA ARG A 140 -20.36 4.66 8.95
C ARG A 140 -19.94 4.08 10.29
N SER A 141 -19.02 3.11 10.30
CA SER A 141 -18.46 2.57 11.53
C SER A 141 -17.45 3.54 12.13
N TYR A 142 -17.01 3.25 13.35
CA TYR A 142 -16.00 4.05 14.02
C TYR A 142 -14.64 3.89 13.32
N THR A 143 -13.84 4.94 13.38
CA THR A 143 -12.42 4.92 13.01
C THR A 143 -11.63 4.09 14.02
N THR A 144 -10.79 3.20 13.54
CA THR A 144 -9.98 2.30 14.38
C THR A 144 -8.84 3.06 15.04
N PRO A 145 -8.25 2.57 16.15
CA PRO A 145 -7.17 3.29 16.81
C PRO A 145 -5.89 3.36 15.96
N GLY A 146 -5.64 2.37 15.08
CA GLY A 146 -4.60 2.41 14.06
C GLY A 146 -3.18 2.29 14.60
N ALA A 147 -2.99 1.55 15.71
CA ALA A 147 -1.70 1.44 16.36
C ALA A 147 -0.70 0.66 15.50
N SER A 148 -1.08 -0.52 15.00
CA SER A 148 -0.30 -1.25 14.01
C SER A 148 -0.45 -0.61 12.64
N ASP A 149 -1.69 -0.32 12.22
CA ASP A 149 -2.04 0.22 10.90
C ASP A 149 -2.49 1.70 10.99
N ASN A 150 -1.58 2.68 10.84
CA ASN A 150 -0.17 2.50 10.53
C ASN A 150 0.79 3.34 11.40
N ALA A 151 0.44 3.57 12.66
CA ALA A 151 1.34 4.27 13.58
C ALA A 151 2.69 3.55 13.76
N THR A 152 2.74 2.21 13.66
CA THR A 152 4.03 1.48 13.65
C THR A 152 4.91 1.80 12.44
N GLY A 153 4.33 1.97 11.25
CA GLY A 153 5.06 2.37 10.05
C GLY A 153 5.63 3.79 10.18
N VAL A 154 4.83 4.72 10.70
CA VAL A 154 5.27 6.10 10.98
C VAL A 154 6.43 6.11 11.99
N ALA A 155 6.27 5.39 13.11
CA ALA A 155 7.31 5.28 14.13
C ALA A 155 8.60 4.65 13.57
N ALA A 156 8.48 3.59 12.75
CA ALA A 156 9.61 2.94 12.12
C ALA A 156 10.34 3.87 11.13
N ALA A 157 9.62 4.64 10.31
CA ALA A 157 10.21 5.60 9.38
C ALA A 157 11.01 6.69 10.10
N LEU A 158 10.45 7.22 11.19
CA LEU A 158 11.12 8.24 12.02
C LEU A 158 12.38 7.69 12.69
N GLU A 159 12.30 6.49 13.27
CA GLU A 159 13.45 5.81 13.88
C GLU A 159 14.55 5.52 12.85
N VAL A 160 14.20 5.03 11.65
CA VAL A 160 15.18 4.79 10.59
C VAL A 160 15.85 6.10 10.18
N ALA A 161 15.08 7.18 10.00
CA ALA A 161 15.64 8.48 9.67
C ALA A 161 16.62 9.00 10.74
N ASP A 162 16.29 8.85 12.03
CA ASP A 162 17.17 9.22 13.13
C ASP A 162 18.46 8.40 13.14
N ARG A 163 18.36 7.08 12.96
CA ARG A 163 19.54 6.21 12.84
C ARG A 163 20.42 6.59 11.67
N LEU A 164 19.83 6.82 10.50
CA LEU A 164 20.58 7.18 9.29
C LEU A 164 21.25 8.55 9.42
N ARG A 165 20.68 9.50 10.15
CA ARG A 165 21.32 10.79 10.42
C ARG A 165 22.66 10.64 11.14
N SER A 166 22.82 9.61 11.97
CA SER A 166 24.09 9.30 12.64
C SER A 166 25.09 8.57 11.74
N ARG A 167 24.64 8.05 10.58
CA ARG A 167 25.49 7.39 9.58
C ARG A 167 26.00 8.45 8.60
N HIS A 168 27.32 8.59 8.46
CA HIS A 168 27.91 9.45 7.43
C HIS A 168 27.64 8.85 6.03
N LEU A 169 26.54 9.25 5.39
CA LEU A 169 26.13 8.83 4.05
C LEU A 169 26.03 10.04 3.12
N PRO A 170 27.18 10.61 2.69
CA PRO A 170 27.22 11.95 2.14
C PRO A 170 26.46 12.13 0.83
N ASP A 171 26.34 11.05 0.05
CA ASP A 171 25.72 11.05 -1.27
C ASP A 171 24.25 10.59 -1.24
N MET A 172 23.64 10.48 -0.06
CA MET A 172 22.26 10.01 0.09
C MET A 172 21.36 11.03 0.80
N GLU A 173 20.18 11.23 0.24
CA GLU A 173 19.08 11.93 0.90
C GLU A 173 18.01 10.94 1.38
N VAL A 174 17.41 11.23 2.54
CA VAL A 174 16.21 10.54 3.02
C VAL A 174 15.00 11.46 2.88
N VAL A 175 13.97 10.99 2.18
CA VAL A 175 12.68 11.66 2.07
C VAL A 175 11.66 10.87 2.88
N LEU A 176 11.05 11.52 3.87
CA LEU A 176 9.94 10.99 4.62
C LEU A 176 8.64 11.41 3.95
N VAL A 177 7.76 10.47 3.67
CA VAL A 177 6.42 10.73 3.15
C VAL A 177 5.42 10.05 4.08
N PHE A 178 4.53 10.84 4.67
CA PHE A 178 3.40 10.37 5.45
C PHE A 178 2.10 10.73 4.73
N PRO A 179 1.65 9.88 3.78
CA PRO A 179 0.39 10.08 3.09
C PRO A 179 -0.80 10.11 4.05
N GLY A 180 -1.78 10.93 3.73
CA GLY A 180 -3.12 10.82 4.30
C GLY A 180 -4.11 10.34 3.27
N GLY A 181 -5.08 9.56 3.72
CA GLY A 181 -6.10 8.97 2.87
C GLY A 181 -5.58 7.77 2.07
N GLU A 182 -4.66 7.00 2.66
CA GLU A 182 -4.31 5.64 2.20
C GLU A 182 -5.56 4.77 2.20
N GLU A 183 -6.30 4.82 3.32
CA GLU A 183 -7.45 3.97 3.64
C GLU A 183 -8.68 4.25 2.77
N VAL A 184 -8.61 5.32 2.00
CA VAL A 184 -9.60 5.70 1.00
C VAL A 184 -9.01 5.64 -0.40
N GLY A 185 -8.03 4.78 -0.67
CA GLY A 185 -7.45 4.55 -1.99
C GLY A 185 -6.24 5.42 -2.30
N ASN A 186 -5.28 5.46 -1.38
CA ASN A 186 -3.92 5.98 -1.58
C ASN A 186 -3.90 7.43 -2.07
N THR A 187 -4.89 8.23 -1.67
CA THR A 187 -5.14 9.56 -2.25
C THR A 187 -4.01 10.54 -1.96
N GLY A 188 -3.45 10.52 -0.75
CA GLY A 188 -2.29 11.32 -0.35
C GLY A 188 -1.04 10.95 -1.15
N MET A 189 -0.73 9.65 -1.25
CA MET A 189 0.45 9.20 -2.01
C MET A 189 0.30 9.50 -3.49
N ARG A 190 -0.91 9.39 -4.05
CA ARG A 190 -1.19 9.80 -5.42
C ARG A 190 -0.97 11.30 -5.65
N ALA A 191 -1.42 12.14 -4.72
CA ALA A 191 -1.19 13.57 -4.79
C ALA A 191 0.29 13.92 -4.68
N TRP A 192 1.00 13.29 -3.73
CA TRP A 192 2.46 13.42 -3.57
C TRP A 192 3.20 12.97 -4.84
N ALA A 193 2.89 11.79 -5.36
CA ALA A 193 3.54 11.24 -6.54
C ALA A 193 3.25 12.06 -7.80
N HIS A 194 2.04 12.62 -7.94
CA HIS A 194 1.73 13.54 -9.03
C HIS A 194 2.60 14.81 -8.96
N ARG A 195 2.87 15.32 -7.77
CA ARG A 195 3.61 16.57 -7.55
C ARG A 195 5.13 16.39 -7.58
N TYR A 196 5.64 15.30 -7.02
CA TYR A 196 7.07 15.14 -6.72
C TYR A 196 7.74 13.98 -7.45
N ALA A 197 7.03 12.93 -7.89
CA ALA A 197 7.68 11.72 -8.41
C ALA A 197 8.61 11.99 -9.62
N LYS A 198 8.26 12.96 -10.47
CA LYS A 198 9.08 13.33 -11.65
C LYS A 198 10.43 13.99 -11.30
N GLN A 199 10.62 14.39 -10.04
CA GLN A 199 11.87 15.00 -9.56
C GLN A 199 12.91 13.94 -9.19
N PHE A 200 12.48 12.69 -9.05
CA PHE A 200 13.32 11.57 -8.66
C PHE A 200 13.75 10.78 -9.90
N ASP A 201 15.02 10.40 -9.94
CA ASP A 201 15.54 9.45 -10.93
C ASP A 201 15.21 8.02 -10.47
N PRO A 202 14.43 7.24 -11.24
CA PRO A 202 14.13 5.85 -10.91
C PRO A 202 15.34 4.95 -10.66
N ALA A 203 16.47 5.20 -11.34
CA ALA A 203 17.68 4.39 -11.17
C ALA A 203 18.35 4.63 -9.81
N ARG A 204 18.08 5.79 -9.19
CA ARG A 204 18.77 6.30 -8.00
C ARG A 204 17.85 6.50 -6.79
N THR A 205 16.57 6.19 -6.96
CA THR A 205 15.54 6.36 -5.92
C THR A 205 14.93 5.03 -5.54
N LEU A 206 15.06 4.66 -4.27
CA LEU A 206 14.38 3.51 -3.69
C LEU A 206 13.25 3.97 -2.76
N VAL A 207 12.04 3.50 -3.01
CA VAL A 207 10.89 3.71 -2.13
C VAL A 207 10.70 2.49 -1.23
N VAL A 208 10.62 2.68 0.08
CA VAL A 208 10.30 1.62 1.04
C VAL A 208 9.01 1.98 1.76
N GLY A 209 7.96 1.19 1.51
CA GLY A 209 6.68 1.25 2.23
C GLY A 209 6.77 0.46 3.53
N LEU A 210 6.37 1.11 4.62
CA LEU A 210 6.30 0.56 5.96
C LEU A 210 4.84 0.58 6.40
N ASP A 211 4.21 -0.59 6.41
CA ASP A 211 2.77 -0.72 6.61
C ASP A 211 2.47 -1.86 7.59
N SER A 212 1.71 -1.57 8.65
CA SER A 212 1.15 -2.60 9.53
C SER A 212 2.21 -3.55 10.10
N LEU A 213 3.27 -2.99 10.70
CA LEU A 213 4.47 -3.72 11.13
C LEU A 213 4.29 -4.47 12.47
N GLY A 214 3.15 -4.32 13.13
CA GLY A 214 2.90 -4.77 14.50
C GLY A 214 2.33 -6.18 14.69
N SER A 215 2.26 -7.03 13.66
CA SER A 215 1.58 -8.34 13.79
C SER A 215 2.34 -9.36 14.64
N GLY A 216 3.68 -9.36 14.59
CA GLY A 216 4.55 -10.15 15.46
C GLY A 216 4.89 -11.56 15.00
N GLY A 217 4.28 -12.07 13.93
CA GLY A 217 4.60 -13.40 13.40
C GLY A 217 5.92 -13.39 12.62
N HIS A 218 5.98 -12.63 11.54
CA HIS A 218 7.19 -12.37 10.76
C HIS A 218 6.99 -11.16 9.85
N LEU A 219 8.09 -10.61 9.33
CA LEU A 219 8.01 -9.66 8.24
C LEU A 219 7.71 -10.35 6.92
N VAL A 220 7.03 -9.60 6.06
CA VAL A 220 6.76 -9.99 4.70
C VAL A 220 7.14 -8.88 3.74
N VAL A 221 7.53 -9.26 2.53
CA VAL A 221 7.70 -8.36 1.38
C VAL A 221 6.64 -8.68 0.34
N ALA A 222 5.90 -7.67 -0.11
CA ALA A 222 4.86 -7.89 -1.12
C ALA A 222 5.48 -8.04 -2.52
N ARG A 223 5.22 -9.17 -3.20
CA ARG A 223 5.49 -9.32 -4.66
C ARG A 223 4.35 -8.81 -5.52
N ARG A 224 3.15 -8.67 -4.95
CA ARG A 224 1.95 -8.14 -5.59
C ARG A 224 1.05 -7.53 -4.53
N GLU A 225 0.50 -6.37 -4.86
CA GLU A 225 -0.55 -5.68 -4.13
C GLU A 225 -1.79 -5.58 -5.03
N GLY A 226 -2.94 -5.98 -4.50
CA GLY A 226 -4.18 -6.04 -5.28
C GLY A 226 -4.07 -6.97 -6.50
N LEU A 227 -4.84 -6.65 -7.55
CA LEU A 227 -4.90 -7.43 -8.77
C LEU A 227 -3.72 -7.10 -9.70
N SER A 228 -3.44 -5.81 -9.90
CA SER A 228 -2.51 -5.33 -10.93
C SER A 228 -1.24 -4.64 -10.39
N GLY A 229 -1.06 -4.57 -9.07
CA GLY A 229 0.11 -3.96 -8.40
C GLY A 229 1.28 -4.92 -8.20
N ARG A 230 1.77 -5.57 -9.27
CA ARG A 230 2.94 -6.46 -9.18
C ARG A 230 4.23 -5.67 -8.88
N MET A 231 5.01 -6.06 -7.88
CA MET A 231 6.32 -5.43 -7.62
C MET A 231 7.41 -5.96 -8.56
N ASP A 232 8.49 -5.20 -8.72
CA ASP A 232 9.63 -5.65 -9.49
C ASP A 232 10.33 -6.83 -8.77
N PRO A 233 10.52 -7.99 -9.43
CA PRO A 233 11.22 -9.12 -8.83
C PRO A 233 12.63 -8.77 -8.32
N HIS A 234 13.34 -7.84 -8.97
CA HIS A 234 14.69 -7.44 -8.54
C HIS A 234 14.65 -6.70 -7.19
N ASP A 235 13.65 -5.85 -6.97
CA ASP A 235 13.49 -5.12 -5.70
C ASP A 235 13.07 -6.07 -4.56
N VAL A 236 12.17 -7.02 -4.85
CA VAL A 236 11.77 -8.07 -3.90
C VAL A 236 12.97 -8.96 -3.54
N GLN A 237 13.75 -9.40 -4.52
CA GLN A 237 14.94 -10.20 -4.27
C GLN A 237 16.04 -9.42 -3.53
N PHE A 238 16.20 -8.13 -3.83
CA PHE A 238 17.11 -7.25 -3.09
C PHE A 238 16.71 -7.21 -1.61
N ALA A 239 15.43 -7.00 -1.31
CA ALA A 239 14.91 -7.06 0.06
C ALA A 239 15.22 -8.41 0.74
N SER A 240 14.96 -9.53 0.06
CA SER A 240 15.21 -10.88 0.59
C SER A 240 16.70 -11.16 0.84
N ARG A 241 17.60 -10.68 -0.03
CA ARG A 241 19.06 -10.84 0.16
C ARG A 241 19.54 -10.05 1.37
N VAL A 242 19.12 -8.79 1.48
CA VAL A 242 19.48 -7.93 2.61
C VAL A 242 18.94 -8.51 3.92
N ALA A 243 17.68 -8.96 3.95
CA ALA A 243 17.11 -9.63 5.10
C ALA A 243 17.88 -10.90 5.51
N THR A 244 18.24 -11.74 4.53
CA THR A 244 19.06 -12.94 4.77
C THR A 244 20.40 -12.59 5.40
N SER A 245 21.10 -11.57 4.88
CA SER A 245 22.38 -11.12 5.45
C SER A 245 22.25 -10.53 6.86
N ALA A 246 21.08 -9.99 7.19
CA ALA A 246 20.76 -9.45 8.51
C ALA A 246 20.20 -10.50 9.49
N GLY A 247 20.04 -11.76 9.05
CA GLY A 247 19.42 -12.82 9.87
C GLY A 247 17.92 -12.62 10.12
N ILE A 248 17.24 -11.81 9.30
CA ILE A 248 15.82 -11.47 9.45
C ILE A 248 14.99 -12.40 8.58
N THR A 249 13.97 -13.04 9.17
CA THR A 249 13.00 -13.84 8.41
C THR A 249 12.07 -12.91 7.64
N LEU A 250 12.23 -12.86 6.32
CA LEU A 250 11.38 -12.10 5.40
C LEU A 250 10.71 -13.06 4.40
N LYS A 251 9.38 -13.17 4.42
CA LYS A 251 8.65 -14.01 3.47
C LYS A 251 8.08 -13.18 2.32
N THR A 252 8.15 -13.69 1.10
CA THR A 252 7.49 -13.07 -0.04
C THR A 252 6.01 -13.46 -0.10
N VAL A 253 5.11 -12.47 -0.17
CA VAL A 253 3.65 -12.71 -0.21
C VAL A 253 2.96 -11.86 -1.27
N SER A 254 1.73 -12.18 -1.65
CA SER A 254 0.82 -11.19 -2.24
C SER A 254 -0.13 -10.62 -1.20
N PHE A 255 -0.33 -9.32 -1.24
CA PHE A 255 -1.27 -8.58 -0.41
C PHE A 255 -2.54 -8.28 -1.23
N PRO A 256 -3.76 -8.42 -0.66
CA PRO A 256 -4.98 -8.37 -1.46
C PRO A 256 -5.49 -6.95 -1.72
N ASN A 257 -4.90 -5.95 -1.04
CA ASN A 257 -5.17 -4.53 -1.25
C ASN A 257 -3.96 -3.85 -1.90
N VAL A 258 -4.18 -2.64 -2.40
CA VAL A 258 -3.15 -1.78 -2.97
C VAL A 258 -2.59 -0.91 -1.86
N CYS A 259 -1.27 -0.80 -1.74
CA CYS A 259 -0.61 0.12 -0.81
C CYS A 259 0.03 1.29 -1.58
N ASP A 260 0.56 2.26 -0.83
CA ASP A 260 1.22 3.45 -1.37
C ASP A 260 2.45 3.13 -2.26
N THR A 261 3.11 2.00 -2.02
CA THR A 261 4.20 1.45 -2.84
C THR A 261 3.79 1.15 -4.28
N THR A 262 2.57 0.66 -4.51
CA THR A 262 2.04 0.49 -5.87
C THR A 262 1.89 1.84 -6.58
N ILE A 263 1.56 2.91 -5.85
CA ILE A 263 1.47 4.26 -6.44
C ILE A 263 2.84 4.76 -6.89
N ALA A 264 3.88 4.57 -6.05
CA ALA A 264 5.26 4.86 -6.43
C ALA A 264 5.69 4.06 -7.66
N ARG A 265 5.40 2.76 -7.68
CA ARG A 265 5.70 1.87 -8.81
C ARG A 265 4.97 2.28 -10.09
N ASN A 266 3.72 2.73 -10.01
CA ASN A 266 2.98 3.27 -11.15
C ASN A 266 3.63 4.55 -11.75
N LYS A 267 4.55 5.19 -11.03
CA LYS A 267 5.40 6.29 -11.54
C LYS A 267 6.77 5.86 -12.02
N GLY A 268 7.04 4.56 -12.05
CA GLY A 268 8.31 3.99 -12.49
C GLY A 268 9.39 3.95 -11.41
N LEU A 269 9.10 4.36 -10.17
CA LEU A 269 10.06 4.29 -9.08
C LEU A 269 10.22 2.85 -8.58
N ARG A 270 11.43 2.52 -8.12
CA ARG A 270 11.72 1.26 -7.43
C ARG A 270 11.01 1.24 -6.08
N ALA A 271 10.38 0.12 -5.73
CA ALA A 271 9.52 0.05 -4.56
C ALA A 271 9.62 -1.30 -3.84
N ILE A 272 9.80 -1.25 -2.52
CA ILE A 272 9.74 -2.40 -1.61
C ILE A 272 8.63 -2.14 -0.62
N SER A 273 7.70 -3.09 -0.47
CA SER A 273 6.58 -3.00 0.45
C SER A 273 6.78 -3.99 1.59
N LEU A 274 7.00 -3.49 2.80
CA LEU A 274 7.24 -4.27 4.00
C LEU A 274 6.01 -4.22 4.90
N LEU A 275 5.52 -5.40 5.28
CA LEU A 275 4.43 -5.56 6.22
C LEU A 275 4.77 -6.59 7.29
N SER A 276 3.91 -6.75 8.29
CA SER A 276 3.99 -7.84 9.26
C SER A 276 2.75 -8.71 9.23
N TYR A 277 2.95 -10.03 9.16
CA TYR A 277 1.88 -11.01 9.20
C TYR A 277 1.96 -11.89 10.45
N GLU A 278 0.78 -12.34 10.89
CA GLU A 278 0.59 -13.50 11.74
C GLU A 278 -0.41 -14.46 11.07
N SER A 279 -0.02 -15.74 10.94
CA SER A 279 -0.85 -16.79 10.34
C SER A 279 -1.49 -16.36 9.01
N GLY A 280 -0.69 -15.77 8.12
CA GLY A 280 -1.13 -15.37 6.78
C GLY A 280 -1.94 -14.08 6.70
N TRP A 281 -2.02 -13.27 7.75
CA TRP A 281 -2.77 -12.01 7.72
C TRP A 281 -2.18 -10.94 8.64
N ILE A 282 -2.54 -9.67 8.43
CA ILE A 282 -2.21 -8.59 9.37
C ILE A 282 -3.08 -8.73 10.62
N ARG A 283 -2.45 -8.82 11.79
CA ARG A 283 -3.15 -8.97 13.07
C ARG A 283 -3.93 -7.68 13.38
N ASN A 284 -5.18 -7.82 13.80
CA ASN A 284 -6.07 -6.72 14.18
C ASN A 284 -6.37 -5.67 13.09
N LEU A 285 -6.04 -5.95 11.82
CA LEU A 285 -6.27 -5.02 10.70
C LEU A 285 -7.70 -4.45 10.70
N HIS A 286 -7.81 -3.13 10.84
CA HIS A 286 -9.05 -2.35 10.84
C HIS A 286 -10.07 -2.81 11.92
N LEU A 287 -9.59 -3.31 13.06
CA LEU A 287 -10.42 -3.67 14.22
C LEU A 287 -10.21 -2.69 15.38
N SER A 288 -11.17 -2.60 16.31
CA SER A 288 -10.97 -1.82 17.56
C SER A 288 -9.83 -2.34 18.43
N THR A 289 -9.40 -3.58 18.20
CA THR A 289 -8.28 -4.19 18.92
C THR A 289 -6.93 -3.76 18.37
N ASP A 290 -6.86 -2.98 17.28
CA ASP A 290 -5.63 -2.39 16.78
C ASP A 290 -5.16 -1.22 17.66
N THR A 291 -4.71 -1.59 18.86
CA THR A 291 -4.33 -0.73 19.98
C THR A 291 -2.86 -0.95 20.30
N ILE A 292 -2.23 0.03 20.95
CA ILE A 292 -0.80 -0.01 21.24
C ILE A 292 -0.40 -1.23 22.10
N GLU A 293 -1.30 -1.67 22.98
CA GLU A 293 -1.13 -2.86 23.83
C GLU A 293 -1.05 -4.15 23.02
N ASN A 294 -1.62 -4.19 21.82
CA ASN A 294 -1.63 -5.34 20.93
C ASN A 294 -0.54 -5.31 19.86
N VAL A 295 0.23 -4.23 19.78
CA VAL A 295 1.39 -4.14 18.88
C VAL A 295 2.47 -5.12 19.34
N ARG A 296 2.96 -5.93 18.41
CA ARG A 296 4.11 -6.80 18.63
C ARG A 296 5.37 -6.16 18.08
N TRP A 297 6.15 -5.61 19.00
CA TRP A 297 7.35 -4.81 18.69
C TRP A 297 8.53 -5.61 18.11
N ASN A 298 8.51 -6.95 18.14
CA ASN A 298 9.56 -7.73 17.49
C ASN A 298 9.62 -7.46 15.98
N THR A 299 8.49 -7.54 15.27
CA THR A 299 8.47 -7.29 13.82
C THR A 299 8.66 -5.81 13.49
N VAL A 300 8.24 -4.89 14.35
CA VAL A 300 8.55 -3.46 14.19
C VAL A 300 10.06 -3.20 14.24
N ARG A 301 10.76 -3.78 15.23
CA ARG A 301 12.22 -3.67 15.35
C ARG A 301 12.95 -4.30 14.17
N ASP A 302 12.49 -5.47 13.72
CA ASP A 302 13.03 -6.13 12.52
C ASP A 302 12.85 -5.24 11.28
N ALA A 303 11.71 -4.54 11.15
CA ALA A 303 11.44 -3.68 10.00
C ALA A 303 12.35 -2.45 10.00
N VAL A 304 12.56 -1.82 11.15
CA VAL A 304 13.54 -0.74 11.32
C VAL A 304 14.94 -1.23 10.93
N ASN A 305 15.37 -2.36 11.49
CA ASN A 305 16.70 -2.92 11.21
C ASN A 305 16.86 -3.27 9.72
N LEU A 306 15.87 -3.91 9.11
CA LEU A 306 15.89 -4.26 7.69
C LEU A 306 15.93 -3.00 6.81
N THR A 307 15.15 -1.98 7.13
CA THR A 307 15.09 -0.74 6.36
C THR A 307 16.39 0.05 6.45
N GLU A 308 17.01 0.11 7.64
CA GLU A 308 18.36 0.68 7.80
C GLU A 308 19.38 -0.09 6.94
N ARG A 309 19.34 -1.43 6.94
CA ARG A 309 20.23 -2.25 6.11
C ARG A 309 19.98 -2.07 4.62
N LEU A 310 18.73 -1.90 4.21
CA LEU A 310 18.36 -1.60 2.82
C LEU A 310 18.93 -0.24 2.40
N ALA A 311 18.84 0.76 3.27
CA ALA A 311 19.40 2.09 3.03
C ALA A 311 20.92 2.03 2.81
N LEU A 312 21.64 1.31 3.68
CA LEU A 312 23.10 1.13 3.56
C LEU A 312 23.47 0.38 2.28
N ALA A 313 22.80 -0.74 2.00
CA ALA A 313 23.04 -1.50 0.77
C ALA A 313 22.69 -0.72 -0.49
N TRP A 314 21.68 0.17 -0.44
CA TRP A 314 21.33 1.07 -1.52
C TRP A 314 22.39 2.15 -1.73
N ALA A 315 22.89 2.74 -0.64
CA ALA A 315 23.97 3.73 -0.65
C ALA A 315 25.26 3.18 -1.29
N ASP A 316 25.52 1.88 -1.19
CA ASP A 316 26.71 1.24 -1.78
C ASP A 316 26.51 0.74 -3.22
N ARG A 317 25.26 0.59 -3.71
CA ARG A 317 24.95 -0.02 -5.01
C ARG A 317 25.35 0.82 -6.23
N CYS A 318 25.92 0.23 -7.27
CA CYS A 318 26.14 0.94 -8.53
C CYS A 318 24.80 1.16 -9.29
N PRO A 319 24.58 2.31 -9.96
CA PRO A 319 23.32 2.60 -10.68
C PRO A 319 22.95 1.59 -11.79
N ASP A 320 23.91 0.81 -12.29
CA ASP A 320 23.75 -0.12 -13.41
C ASP A 320 23.48 -1.60 -13.01
N GLU A 321 23.34 -1.89 -11.71
CA GLU A 321 22.97 -3.21 -11.16
C GLU A 321 21.49 -3.33 -10.77
#